data_AF-K2C6A3-F1
#
_entry.id   AF-K2C6A3-F1
#
_cell.length_a   1.000
_cell.length_b   1.000
_cell.length_c   1.000
_cell.angle_alpha   90.00
_cell.angle_beta   90.00
_cell.angle_gamma   90.00
#
_symmetry.space_group_name_H-M   'P 1'
#
loop_
_entity.id
_entity.type
_entity.pdbx_description
1 polymer ?
#
loop_
_entity_poly.entity_id
_entity_poly.type
_entity_poly.pdbx_seq_one_letter_code
_entity_poly.pdbx_strand_id
1 'polypeptide(L)'
;AWMPWLGFCAALAAANADTWATELGVLNPGKPISILSGKSVEPGTSGAVSLAGTLASLAGAALIAFFGWILMPDGILLSSNNFVFFALVSVGGLIGSLVDSILGASLQAIFYCPKCQKETEKHPLHGCGAETHLVRGKKWMDNDWVNLGCTISAPLLTIILGLIL
;
A
#
# COMPACT_ATOMS: atom_id res chain seq x y z
N ALA A 1 -1.56 24.58 10.46
CA ALA A 1 -2.69 24.22 9.57
C ALA A 1 -2.30 23.24 8.45
N TRP A 2 -1.00 22.98 8.21
CA TRP A 2 -0.56 22.09 7.14
C TRP A 2 -0.73 20.60 7.45
N MET A 3 -0.75 20.20 8.74
CA MET A 3 -0.79 18.79 9.14
C MET A 3 -2.00 18.03 8.56
N PRO A 4 -3.24 18.54 8.62
CA PRO A 4 -4.39 17.83 8.05
C PRO A 4 -4.28 17.65 6.53
N TRP A 5 -3.80 18.67 5.80
CA TRP A 5 -3.63 18.59 4.35
C TRP A 5 -2.53 17.59 3.97
N LEU A 6 -1.37 17.67 4.64
CA LEU A 6 -0.27 16.74 4.42
C LEU A 6 -0.70 15.30 4.71
N GLY A 7 -1.36 15.07 5.84
CA GLY A 7 -1.88 13.76 6.22
C GLY A 7 -2.90 13.22 5.22
N PHE A 8 -3.84 14.07 4.78
CA PHE A 8 -4.83 13.69 3.76
C PHE A 8 -4.17 13.27 2.45
N CYS A 9 -3.24 14.09 1.92
CA CYS A 9 -2.51 13.76 0.70
C CYS A 9 -1.66 12.50 0.87
N ALA A 10 -1.02 12.30 2.01
CA ALA A 10 -0.22 11.10 2.29
C ALA A 10 -1.07 9.82 2.36
N ALA A 11 -2.26 9.87 2.96
CA ALA A 11 -3.19 8.73 3.00
C ALA A 11 -3.64 8.34 1.58
N LEU A 12 -4.05 9.33 0.77
CA LEU A 12 -4.43 9.11 -0.62
C LEU A 12 -3.26 8.63 -1.47
N ALA A 13 -2.07 9.17 -1.23
CA ALA A 13 -0.85 8.75 -1.92
C ALA A 13 -0.55 7.28 -1.63
N ALA A 14 -0.66 6.83 -0.38
CA ALA A 14 -0.47 5.44 -0.01
C ALA A 14 -1.50 4.51 -0.67
N ALA A 15 -2.79 4.87 -0.63
CA ALA A 15 -3.83 4.08 -1.27
C ALA A 15 -3.63 3.96 -2.80
N ASN A 16 -3.30 5.07 -3.47
CA ASN A 16 -3.06 5.06 -4.92
C ASN A 16 -1.76 4.32 -5.28
N ALA A 17 -0.71 4.50 -4.48
CA ALA A 17 0.56 3.81 -4.65
C ALA A 17 0.38 2.29 -4.54
N ASP A 18 -0.40 1.82 -3.57
CA ASP A 18 -0.71 0.41 -3.40
C ASP A 18 -1.52 -0.17 -4.56
N THR A 19 -2.56 0.54 -4.99
CA THR A 19 -3.37 0.17 -6.16
C THR A 19 -2.50 0.04 -7.42
N TRP A 20 -1.63 1.04 -7.68
CA TRP A 20 -0.74 1.01 -8.83
C TRP A 20 0.32 -0.08 -8.71
N ALA A 21 0.83 -0.35 -7.51
CA ALA A 21 1.77 -1.45 -7.28
C ALA A 21 1.15 -2.80 -7.67
N THR A 22 -0.11 -3.04 -7.30
CA THR A 22 -0.82 -4.29 -7.59
C THR A 22 -1.23 -4.39 -9.06
N GLU A 23 -1.87 -3.36 -9.61
CA GLU A 23 -2.42 -3.38 -10.99
C GLU A 23 -1.36 -3.24 -12.08
N LEU A 24 -0.27 -2.50 -11.83
CA LEU A 24 0.83 -2.35 -12.80
C LEU A 24 2.00 -3.30 -12.50
N GLY A 25 2.12 -3.79 -11.26
CA GLY A 25 3.16 -4.75 -10.88
C GLY A 25 3.02 -6.12 -11.54
N VAL A 26 1.80 -6.50 -11.97
CA VAL A 26 1.58 -7.72 -12.77
C VAL A 26 2.24 -7.67 -14.15
N LEU A 27 2.58 -6.49 -14.64
CA LEU A 27 3.31 -6.29 -15.90
C LEU A 27 4.82 -6.53 -15.74
N ASN A 28 5.30 -6.81 -14.52
CA ASN A 28 6.72 -7.10 -14.29
C ASN A 28 7.13 -8.38 -15.05
N PRO A 29 8.20 -8.34 -15.88
CA PRO A 29 8.61 -9.49 -16.68
C PRO A 29 9.06 -10.71 -15.85
N GLY A 30 9.57 -10.47 -14.64
CA GLY A 30 10.04 -11.50 -13.72
C GLY A 30 9.03 -11.82 -12.62
N LYS A 31 9.22 -12.96 -11.94
CA LYS A 31 8.44 -13.28 -10.74
C LYS A 31 8.70 -12.25 -9.64
N PRO A 32 7.67 -11.81 -8.90
CA PRO A 32 7.86 -10.95 -7.75
C PRO A 32 8.57 -11.70 -6.62
N ILE A 33 9.08 -10.95 -5.65
CA ILE A 33 9.72 -11.47 -4.44
C ILE A 33 8.85 -11.19 -3.22
N SER A 34 8.78 -12.12 -2.28
CA SER A 34 8.15 -11.87 -0.98
C SER A 34 8.99 -10.87 -0.17
N ILE A 35 8.36 -9.80 0.32
CA ILE A 35 9.07 -8.73 1.05
C ILE A 35 9.74 -9.22 2.35
N LEU A 36 9.20 -10.29 2.97
CA LEU A 36 9.74 -10.84 4.21
C LEU A 36 10.85 -11.87 3.98
N SER A 37 10.69 -12.73 2.98
CA SER A 37 11.60 -13.86 2.77
C SER A 37 12.67 -13.61 1.71
N GLY A 38 12.47 -12.60 0.85
CA GLY A 38 13.32 -12.32 -0.32
C GLY A 38 13.25 -13.41 -1.40
N LYS A 39 12.39 -14.42 -1.25
CA LYS A 39 12.25 -15.52 -2.20
C LYS A 39 11.25 -15.17 -3.29
N SER A 40 11.49 -15.71 -4.48
CA SER A 40 10.54 -15.60 -5.59
C SER A 40 9.23 -16.31 -5.24
N VAL A 41 8.11 -15.64 -5.51
CA VAL A 41 6.74 -16.14 -5.28
C VAL A 41 5.89 -15.98 -6.52
N GLU A 42 4.73 -16.61 -6.55
CA GLU A 42 3.80 -16.49 -7.68
C GLU A 42 3.17 -15.09 -7.72
N PRO A 43 2.91 -14.52 -8.92
CA PRO A 43 2.16 -13.27 -9.06
C PRO A 43 0.82 -13.32 -8.33
N GLY A 44 0.47 -12.23 -7.64
CA GLY A 44 -0.75 -12.15 -6.82
C GLY A 44 -0.61 -12.75 -5.41
N THR A 45 0.58 -13.19 -5.01
CA THR A 45 0.85 -13.54 -3.60
C THR A 45 0.82 -12.27 -2.74
N SER A 46 0.03 -12.27 -1.67
CA SER A 46 -0.01 -11.15 -0.72
C SER A 46 1.39 -10.85 -0.14
N GLY A 47 1.76 -9.57 -0.16
CA GLY A 47 3.07 -9.07 0.24
C GLY A 47 4.24 -9.38 -0.71
N ALA A 48 3.93 -9.69 -1.97
CA ALA A 48 4.91 -9.78 -3.03
C ALA A 48 5.22 -8.41 -3.64
N VAL A 49 6.50 -8.10 -3.83
CA VAL A 49 6.97 -6.85 -4.44
C VAL A 49 7.76 -7.13 -5.72
N SER A 50 7.67 -6.23 -6.68
CA SER A 50 8.39 -6.30 -7.95
C SER A 50 8.94 -4.93 -8.31
N LEU A 51 9.97 -4.87 -9.17
CA LEU A 51 10.54 -3.58 -9.59
C LEU A 51 9.49 -2.72 -10.30
N ALA A 52 8.71 -3.29 -11.23
CA ALA A 52 7.64 -2.56 -11.90
C ALA A 52 6.59 -2.05 -10.89
N GLY A 53 6.20 -2.89 -9.91
CA GLY A 53 5.26 -2.51 -8.86
C GLY A 53 5.79 -1.39 -7.96
N THR A 54 7.06 -1.44 -7.55
CA THR A 54 7.68 -0.38 -6.74
C THR A 54 7.79 0.95 -7.49
N LEU A 55 8.15 0.92 -8.78
CA LEU A 55 8.19 2.13 -9.61
C LEU A 55 6.78 2.70 -9.87
N ALA A 56 5.79 1.82 -10.10
CA ALA A 56 4.39 2.21 -10.22
C ALA A 56 3.86 2.82 -8.91
N SER A 57 4.21 2.24 -7.76
CA SER A 57 3.88 2.76 -6.43
C SER A 57 4.42 4.18 -6.24
N LEU A 58 5.70 4.40 -6.54
CA LEU A 58 6.31 5.73 -6.46
C LEU A 58 5.66 6.73 -7.43
N ALA A 59 5.39 6.32 -8.68
CA ALA A 59 4.73 7.16 -9.66
C ALA A 59 3.29 7.54 -9.24
N GLY A 60 2.55 6.58 -8.67
CA GLY A 60 1.22 6.78 -8.14
C GLY A 60 1.21 7.74 -6.94
N ALA A 61 2.17 7.59 -6.01
CA ALA A 61 2.33 8.51 -4.90
C ALA A 61 2.71 9.92 -5.36
N ALA A 62 3.64 10.03 -6.32
CA ALA A 62 4.08 11.30 -6.90
C ALA A 62 2.96 12.03 -7.64
N LEU A 63 2.06 11.30 -8.30
CA LEU A 63 0.87 11.88 -8.94
C LEU A 63 -0.04 12.55 -7.90
N ILE A 64 -0.30 11.88 -6.77
CA ILE A 64 -1.07 12.45 -5.67
C ILE A 64 -0.34 13.64 -5.04
N ALA A 65 0.98 13.55 -4.86
CA ALA A 65 1.79 14.67 -4.36
C ALA A 65 1.71 15.90 -5.27
N PHE A 66 1.73 15.70 -6.58
CA PHE A 66 1.59 16.77 -7.58
C PHE A 66 0.24 17.47 -7.48
N PHE A 67 -0.87 16.71 -7.46
CA PHE A 67 -2.21 17.31 -7.32
C PHE A 67 -2.43 17.91 -5.94
N GLY A 68 -1.91 17.29 -4.88
CA GLY A 68 -1.96 17.82 -3.52
C GLY A 68 -1.24 19.16 -3.38
N TRP A 69 -0.18 19.38 -4.16
CA TRP A 69 0.50 20.66 -4.22
C TRP A 69 -0.29 21.72 -5.01
N ILE A 70 -0.81 21.39 -6.20
CA ILE A 70 -1.58 22.32 -7.03
C ILE A 70 -2.90 22.74 -6.38
N LEU A 71 -3.54 21.82 -5.65
CA LEU A 71 -4.83 22.04 -4.99
C LEU A 71 -4.69 22.49 -3.54
N MET A 72 -3.47 22.79 -3.08
CA MET A 72 -3.22 23.18 -1.70
C MET A 72 -3.96 24.48 -1.36
N PRO A 73 -4.80 24.50 -0.30
CA PRO A 73 -5.49 25.71 0.13
C PRO A 73 -4.54 26.86 0.48
N ASP A 74 -4.96 28.09 0.19
CA ASP A 74 -4.22 29.30 0.54
C ASP A 74 -3.94 29.39 2.05
N GLY A 75 -2.75 29.88 2.41
CA GLY A 75 -2.32 30.01 3.80
C GLY A 75 -1.85 28.71 4.45
N ILE A 76 -1.85 27.58 3.73
CA ILE A 76 -1.18 26.35 4.16
C ILE A 76 0.28 26.39 3.73
N LEU A 77 1.17 26.66 4.68
CA LEU A 77 2.61 26.60 4.47
C LEU A 77 3.21 25.51 5.38
N LEU A 78 3.70 24.44 4.77
CA LEU A 78 4.54 23.46 5.44
C LEU A 78 5.99 23.97 5.53
N SER A 79 6.53 24.40 4.39
CA SER A 79 7.89 24.92 4.24
C SER A 79 7.90 25.98 3.15
N SER A 80 8.90 26.86 3.14
CA SER A 80 9.17 27.76 2.01
C SER A 80 9.57 27.00 0.74
N ASN A 81 9.97 25.74 0.89
CA ASN A 81 10.33 24.85 -0.21
C ASN A 81 9.19 23.85 -0.52
N ASN A 82 8.45 24.10 -1.59
CA ASN A 82 7.37 23.22 -2.08
C ASN A 82 7.86 21.79 -2.42
N PHE A 83 9.15 21.62 -2.69
CA PHE A 83 9.74 20.30 -2.92
C PHE A 83 9.64 19.40 -1.68
N VAL A 84 9.68 19.97 -0.46
CA VAL A 84 9.57 19.20 0.78
C VAL A 84 8.20 18.52 0.88
N PHE A 85 7.12 19.25 0.59
CA PHE A 85 5.78 18.67 0.55
C PHE A 85 5.70 17.53 -0.48
N PHE A 86 6.15 17.79 -1.71
CA PHE A 86 6.12 16.80 -2.78
C PHE A 86 6.90 15.52 -2.42
N ALA A 87 8.12 15.68 -1.88
CA ALA A 87 8.97 14.57 -1.47
C ALA A 87 8.36 13.78 -0.31
N LEU A 88 7.82 14.46 0.71
CA LEU A 88 7.17 13.80 1.85
C LEU A 88 5.97 12.98 1.40
N VAL A 89 5.06 13.53 0.59
CA VAL A 89 3.88 12.80 0.13
C VAL A 89 4.27 11.63 -0.79
N SER A 90 5.23 11.83 -1.69
CA SER A 90 5.68 10.77 -2.63
C SER A 90 6.35 9.60 -1.89
N VAL A 91 7.31 9.91 -1.01
CA VAL A 91 8.02 8.89 -0.22
C VAL A 91 7.10 8.27 0.82
N GLY A 92 6.23 9.07 1.44
CA GLY A 92 5.22 8.59 2.38
C GLY A 92 4.26 7.60 1.75
N GLY A 93 3.74 7.89 0.54
CA GLY A 93 2.85 6.99 -0.19
C GLY A 93 3.53 5.67 -0.56
N LEU A 94 4.77 5.72 -1.05
CA LEU A 94 5.58 4.52 -1.31
C LEU A 94 5.77 3.69 -0.05
N ILE A 95 6.14 4.31 1.08
CA ILE A 95 6.32 3.60 2.35
C ILE A 95 5.00 3.01 2.84
N GLY A 96 3.87 3.71 2.67
CA GLY A 96 2.55 3.17 2.98
C GLY A 96 2.25 1.87 2.23
N SER A 97 2.50 1.84 0.92
CA SER A 97 2.35 0.63 0.09
C SER A 97 3.35 -0.49 0.48
N LEU A 98 4.55 -0.15 0.96
CA LEU A 98 5.46 -1.16 1.50
C LEU A 98 4.98 -1.71 2.86
N VAL A 99 4.36 -0.87 3.70
CA VAL A 99 3.71 -1.33 4.94
C VAL A 99 2.57 -2.29 4.61
N ASP A 100 1.78 -2.00 3.57
CA ASP A 100 0.77 -2.93 3.04
C ASP A 100 1.40 -4.30 2.76
N SER A 101 2.45 -4.32 1.93
CA SER A 101 3.15 -5.56 1.56
C SER A 101 3.70 -6.31 2.77
N ILE A 102 4.22 -5.60 3.78
CA ILE A 102 4.73 -6.21 5.02
C ILE A 102 3.59 -6.84 5.82
N LEU A 103 2.48 -6.13 6.00
CA LEU A 103 1.30 -6.63 6.72
C LEU A 103 0.65 -7.80 5.98
N GLY A 104 0.56 -7.71 4.66
CA GLY A 104 0.10 -8.76 3.77
C GLY A 104 0.89 -10.06 3.92
N ALA A 105 2.22 -9.98 3.80
CA ALA A 105 3.08 -11.15 3.92
C ALA A 105 3.13 -11.75 5.35
N SER A 106 2.89 -10.95 6.40
CA SER A 106 3.11 -11.37 7.80
C SER A 106 1.83 -11.76 8.53
N LEU A 107 0.77 -10.96 8.41
CA LEU A 107 -0.40 -11.03 9.29
C LEU A 107 -1.70 -11.31 8.54
N GLN A 108 -1.80 -10.98 7.25
CA GLN A 108 -3.05 -11.10 6.49
C GLN A 108 -3.55 -12.54 6.41
N ALA A 109 -4.84 -12.71 6.66
CA ALA A 109 -5.54 -13.99 6.54
C ALA A 109 -5.59 -14.43 5.08
N ILE A 110 -4.98 -15.58 4.81
CA ILE A 110 -5.13 -16.28 3.53
C ILE A 110 -5.83 -17.59 3.78
N PHE A 111 -6.86 -17.85 2.99
CA PHE A 111 -7.68 -19.04 3.04
C PHE A 111 -7.44 -19.90 1.80
N TYR A 112 -7.87 -21.15 1.86
CA TYR A 112 -7.81 -22.08 0.74
C TYR A 112 -9.18 -22.64 0.42
N CYS A 113 -9.49 -22.70 -0.87
CA CYS A 113 -10.70 -23.31 -1.38
C CYS A 113 -10.41 -24.75 -1.84
N PRO A 114 -10.94 -25.79 -1.16
CA PRO A 114 -10.69 -27.18 -1.55
C PRO A 114 -11.31 -27.55 -2.90
N LYS A 115 -12.37 -26.86 -3.33
CA LYS A 115 -13.02 -27.12 -4.62
C LYS A 115 -12.24 -26.52 -5.80
N CYS A 116 -11.71 -25.30 -5.65
CA CYS A 116 -10.95 -24.63 -6.70
C CYS A 116 -9.44 -24.87 -6.62
N GLN A 117 -8.98 -25.55 -5.57
CA GLN A 117 -7.57 -25.87 -5.34
C GLN A 117 -6.65 -24.64 -5.39
N LYS A 118 -7.11 -23.51 -4.84
CA LYS A 118 -6.35 -22.24 -4.84
C LYS A 118 -6.50 -21.47 -3.54
N GLU A 119 -5.48 -20.67 -3.26
CA GLU A 119 -5.51 -19.67 -2.19
C GLU A 119 -6.45 -18.52 -2.55
N THR A 120 -7.05 -17.91 -1.53
CA THR A 120 -8.04 -16.84 -1.65
C THR A 120 -8.10 -16.04 -0.36
N GLU A 121 -8.44 -14.76 -0.47
CA GLU A 121 -8.73 -13.90 0.68
C GLU A 121 -10.22 -13.97 1.09
N LYS A 122 -11.09 -14.46 0.19
CA LYS A 122 -12.53 -14.58 0.44
C LYS A 122 -12.85 -15.63 1.51
N HIS A 123 -13.62 -15.19 2.51
CA HIS A 123 -14.12 -16.00 3.63
C HIS A 123 -15.54 -15.52 4.02
N PRO A 124 -16.47 -16.39 4.51
CA PRO A 124 -16.32 -17.83 4.73
C PRO A 124 -16.39 -18.69 3.46
N LEU A 125 -17.04 -18.18 2.41
CA LEU A 125 -17.25 -18.90 1.16
C LEU A 125 -16.37 -18.31 0.04
N HIS A 126 -15.81 -19.20 -0.78
CA HIS A 126 -15.19 -18.80 -2.03
C HIS A 126 -16.25 -18.47 -3.09
N GLY A 127 -15.87 -17.80 -4.19
CA GLY A 127 -16.79 -17.44 -5.28
C GLY A 127 -17.47 -18.65 -5.97
N CYS A 128 -16.95 -19.87 -5.77
CA CYS A 128 -17.56 -21.11 -6.24
C CYS A 128 -18.58 -21.73 -5.25
N GLY A 129 -18.84 -21.07 -4.12
CA GLY A 129 -19.76 -21.50 -3.06
C GLY A 129 -19.21 -22.53 -2.07
N ALA A 130 -17.94 -22.92 -2.17
CA ALA A 130 -17.32 -23.86 -1.23
C ALA A 130 -16.76 -23.13 0.01
N GLU A 131 -16.85 -23.76 1.18
CA GLU A 131 -16.24 -23.26 2.41
C GLU A 131 -14.71 -23.19 2.28
N THR A 132 -14.16 -22.12 2.84
CA THR A 132 -12.72 -21.85 2.84
C THR A 132 -12.16 -22.07 4.23
N HIS A 133 -10.95 -22.61 4.30
CA HIS A 133 -10.24 -22.79 5.57
C HIS A 133 -8.98 -21.94 5.62
N LEU A 134 -8.66 -21.42 6.80
CA LEU A 134 -7.49 -20.58 7.00
C LEU A 134 -6.21 -21.40 6.78
N VAL A 135 -5.29 -20.87 5.98
CA VAL A 135 -3.96 -21.43 5.74
C VAL A 135 -2.90 -20.68 6.55
N ARG A 136 -2.93 -19.35 6.52
CA ARG A 136 -1.95 -18.50 7.20
C ARG A 136 -2.55 -17.16 7.60
N GLY A 137 -1.83 -16.44 8.47
CA GLY A 137 -2.23 -15.14 9.01
C GLY A 137 -3.18 -15.23 10.19
N LYS A 138 -3.68 -14.07 10.62
CA LYS A 138 -4.65 -13.94 11.71
C LYS A 138 -6.05 -13.81 11.12
N LYS A 139 -7.00 -14.65 11.55
CA LYS A 139 -8.38 -14.67 11.01
C LYS A 139 -9.08 -13.32 10.91
N TRP A 140 -8.74 -12.36 11.78
CA TRP A 140 -9.32 -11.03 11.83
C TRP A 140 -8.60 -10.00 10.95
N MET A 141 -7.39 -10.30 10.47
CA MET A 141 -6.58 -9.41 9.64
C MET A 141 -6.87 -9.70 8.16
N ASP A 142 -7.98 -9.17 7.66
CA ASP A 142 -8.30 -9.22 6.23
C ASP A 142 -7.62 -8.07 5.45
N ASN A 143 -7.92 -7.97 4.17
CA ASN A 143 -7.38 -6.93 3.29
C ASN A 143 -7.77 -5.51 3.74
N ASP A 144 -8.93 -5.33 4.35
CA ASP A 144 -9.39 -4.01 4.78
C ASP A 144 -8.55 -3.50 5.96
N TRP A 145 -8.17 -4.39 6.89
CA TRP A 145 -7.23 -4.05 7.96
C TRP A 145 -5.82 -3.75 7.47
N VAL A 146 -5.37 -4.47 6.44
CA VAL A 146 -4.06 -4.25 5.81
C VAL A 146 -4.03 -2.89 5.12
N ASN A 147 -5.05 -2.57 4.31
CA ASN A 147 -5.26 -1.27 3.68
C ASN A 147 -5.37 -0.13 4.71
N LEU A 148 -6.04 -0.38 5.84
CA LEU A 148 -6.11 0.60 6.93
C LEU A 148 -4.71 0.88 7.52
N GLY A 149 -3.90 -0.16 7.72
CA GLY A 149 -2.50 -0.03 8.15
C GLY A 149 -1.67 0.78 7.15
N CYS A 150 -1.79 0.46 5.85
CA CYS A 150 -1.18 1.21 4.76
C CYS A 150 -1.53 2.70 4.82
N THR A 151 -2.82 3.03 4.81
CA THR A 151 -3.33 4.40 4.74
C THR A 151 -3.16 5.22 6.02
N ILE A 152 -2.96 4.60 7.19
CA ILE A 152 -2.59 5.28 8.44
C ILE A 152 -1.08 5.50 8.54
N SER A 153 -0.27 4.57 8.07
CA SER A 153 1.19 4.63 8.23
C SER A 153 1.82 5.83 7.51
N ALA A 154 1.35 6.15 6.29
CA ALA A 154 1.88 7.25 5.51
C ALA A 154 1.61 8.64 6.12
N PRO A 155 0.38 9.00 6.56
CA PRO A 155 0.12 10.22 7.31
C PRO A 155 0.96 10.34 8.58
N LEU A 156 1.06 9.26 9.37
CA LEU A 156 1.85 9.28 10.60
C LEU A 156 3.31 9.61 10.32
N LEU A 157 3.92 8.91 9.36
CA LEU A 157 5.30 9.13 8.96
C LEU A 157 5.52 10.56 8.44
N THR A 158 4.69 11.00 7.49
CA THR A 158 4.87 12.30 6.83
C THR A 158 4.63 13.47 7.77
N ILE A 159 3.67 13.38 8.69
CA ILE A 159 3.45 14.40 9.72
C ILE A 159 4.64 14.46 10.68
N ILE A 160 5.15 13.31 11.15
CA ILE A 160 6.32 13.29 12.05
C ILE A 160 7.52 13.93 11.36
N LEU A 161 7.81 13.57 10.11
CA LEU A 161 8.91 14.16 9.36
C LEU A 161 8.69 15.65 9.07
N GLY A 162 7.47 16.05 8.73
CA GLY A 162 7.12 17.44 8.50
C GLY A 162 7.19 18.33 9.76
N LEU A 163 7.16 17.75 10.96
CA LEU A 163 7.39 18.49 12.20
C LEU A 163 8.89 18.75 12.46
N ILE A 164 9.77 18.00 11.82
CA ILE A 164 11.24 18.09 11.98
C ILE A 164 11.87 18.99 10.90
N LEU A 165 11.22 19.11 9.75
CA LEU A 165 11.65 19.87 8.57
C LEU A 165 11.06 21.28 8.54
#